data_AF-A0A6I1DVR7-F1
#
_entry.id   AF-A0A6I1DVR7-F1
#
_cell.length_a   1.000
_cell.length_b   1.000
_cell.length_c   1.000
_cell.angle_alpha   90.00
_cell.angle_beta   90.00
_cell.angle_gamma   90.00
#
_symmetry.space_group_name_H-M   'P 1'
#
loop_
_entity.id
_entity.type
_entity.pdbx_description
1 polymer ?
#
loop_
_entity_poly.entity_id
_entity_poly.type
_entity_poly.pdbx_seq_one_letter_code
_entity_poly.pdbx_strand_id
1 'polypeptide(L)'
;AKVLRGDANLTKSLLLSLTQKHKACVGCLSFEESNIDESLKYELMESFENALLTQEMQGRYNILWVEHTDKGRLELNFVIPRIDLIIQKAFTPYYHSADITRI
;
A
#
# COMPACT_ATOMS: atom_id res chain seq x y z
N ALA A 1 11.35 8.73 -8.82
CA ALA A 1 10.34 7.76 -8.38
C ALA A 1 10.43 6.50 -9.25
N LYS A 2 10.49 5.30 -8.64
CA LYS A 2 10.56 4.00 -9.32
C LYS A 2 9.42 3.11 -8.82
N VAL A 3 8.63 2.51 -9.72
CA VAL A 3 7.62 1.52 -9.31
C VAL A 3 8.35 0.24 -8.87
N LEU A 4 8.03 -0.25 -7.68
CA LEU A 4 8.58 -1.51 -7.14
C LEU A 4 7.60 -2.67 -7.27
N ARG A 5 6.30 -2.43 -7.01
CA ARG A 5 5.26 -3.47 -7.03
C ARG A 5 3.92 -2.87 -7.48
N GLY A 6 3.15 -3.63 -8.24
CA GLY A 6 1.84 -3.24 -8.74
C GLY A 6 1.88 -2.52 -10.09
N ASP A 7 0.70 -2.13 -10.58
CA ASP A 7 0.52 -1.46 -11.87
C ASP A 7 -0.15 -0.09 -11.66
N ALA A 8 0.54 0.98 -12.07
CA ALA A 8 0.08 2.34 -11.88
C ALA A 8 -1.18 2.68 -12.69
N ASN A 9 -1.33 2.13 -13.90
CA ASN A 9 -2.50 2.35 -14.75
C ASN A 9 -3.72 1.61 -14.19
N LEU A 10 -3.54 0.38 -13.73
CA LEU A 10 -4.59 -0.38 -13.06
C LEU A 10 -5.05 0.33 -11.78
N THR A 11 -4.11 0.73 -10.92
CA THR A 11 -4.39 1.46 -9.67
C THR A 11 -5.16 2.74 -9.96
N LYS A 12 -4.72 3.52 -10.95
CA LYS A 12 -5.43 4.74 -11.40
C LYS A 12 -6.83 4.43 -11.89
N SER A 13 -7.00 3.38 -12.69
CA SER A 13 -8.31 3.00 -13.25
C SER A 13 -9.29 2.57 -12.15
N LEU A 14 -8.82 1.80 -11.16
CA LEU A 14 -9.59 1.45 -9.97
C LEU A 14 -9.99 2.71 -9.19
N LEU A 15 -9.06 3.62 -8.93
CA LEU A 15 -9.38 4.87 -8.22
C LEU A 15 -10.39 5.75 -8.96
N LEU A 16 -10.34 5.77 -10.29
CA LEU A 16 -11.31 6.52 -11.10
C LEU A 16 -12.70 5.87 -11.10
N SER A 17 -12.80 4.54 -10.99
CA SER A 17 -14.09 3.84 -10.97
C SER A 17 -14.83 3.96 -9.63
N LEU A 18 -14.13 4.22 -8.52
CA LEU A 18 -14.76 4.38 -7.21
C LEU A 18 -15.59 5.66 -7.12
N THR A 19 -16.82 5.55 -6.64
CA THR A 19 -17.74 6.69 -6.44
C THR A 19 -17.67 7.29 -5.03
N GLN A 20 -17.02 6.59 -4.10
CA GLN A 20 -16.94 7.00 -2.70
C GLN A 20 -16.07 8.25 -2.51
N LYS A 21 -16.34 9.03 -1.45
CA LYS A 21 -15.55 10.22 -1.10
C LYS A 21 -14.07 9.88 -0.83
N HIS A 22 -13.82 8.78 -0.12
CA HIS A 22 -12.49 8.32 0.21
C HIS A 22 -12.14 7.09 -0.63
N LYS A 23 -11.35 7.31 -1.69
CA LYS A 23 -11.08 6.27 -2.71
C LYS A 23 -9.78 5.50 -2.47
N ALA A 24 -8.83 6.09 -1.76
CA ALA A 24 -7.51 5.53 -1.52
C ALA A 24 -7.15 5.57 -0.04
N CYS A 25 -6.35 4.60 0.38
CA CYS A 25 -5.46 4.69 1.53
C CYS A 25 -4.04 4.89 0.99
N VAL A 26 -3.33 5.89 1.50
CA VAL A 26 -1.96 6.20 1.07
C VAL A 26 -1.08 6.32 2.29
N GLY A 27 0.18 5.96 2.15
CA GLY A 27 1.17 6.08 3.21
C GLY A 27 2.57 5.88 2.67
N CYS A 28 3.56 5.96 3.56
CA CYS A 28 4.94 5.68 3.20
C CYS A 28 5.69 5.06 4.39
N LEU A 29 6.62 4.16 4.08
CA LEU A 29 7.70 3.79 4.99
C LEU A 29 8.87 4.72 4.68
N SER A 30 9.20 5.59 5.64
CA SER A 30 10.30 6.54 5.51
C SER A 30 11.48 6.06 6.33
N PHE A 31 12.66 6.08 5.73
CA PHE A 31 13.90 5.59 6.33
C PHE A 31 14.82 6.75 6.66
N GLU A 32 15.61 6.59 7.72
CA GLU A 32 16.67 7.55 8.04
C GLU A 32 17.89 7.31 7.15
N GLU A 33 18.15 6.05 6.82
CA GLU A 33 19.16 5.64 5.87
C GLU A 33 18.88 6.21 4.46
N SER A 34 19.95 6.60 3.77
CA SER A 34 19.84 7.10 2.40
C SER A 34 19.28 6.05 1.43
N ASN A 35 19.57 4.77 1.70
CA ASN A 35 19.05 3.63 0.96
C ASN A 35 19.23 2.34 1.79
N ILE A 36 18.49 1.29 1.43
CA ILE A 36 18.61 -0.06 1.99
C ILE A 36 18.68 -1.08 0.85
N ASP A 37 19.07 -2.31 1.18
CA ASP A 37 19.17 -3.40 0.20
C ASP A 37 17.82 -3.68 -0.48
N GLU A 38 17.86 -4.02 -1.77
CA GLU A 38 16.65 -4.25 -2.56
C GLU A 38 15.81 -5.42 -2.02
N SER A 39 16.44 -6.50 -1.55
CA SER A 39 15.75 -7.61 -0.87
C SER A 39 15.02 -7.16 0.39
N LEU A 40 15.68 -6.32 1.22
CA LEU A 40 15.10 -5.81 2.45
C LEU A 40 13.89 -4.90 2.18
N LYS A 41 13.90 -4.13 1.07
CA LYS A 41 12.71 -3.35 0.66
C LYS A 41 11.50 -4.25 0.45
N TYR A 42 11.66 -5.33 -0.32
CA TYR A 42 10.55 -6.24 -0.62
C TYR A 42 10.08 -7.01 0.62
N GLU A 43 11.00 -7.40 1.50
CA GLU A 43 10.68 -8.02 2.79
C GLU A 43 9.84 -7.08 3.67
N LEU A 44 10.25 -5.82 3.80
CA LEU A 44 9.52 -4.81 4.57
C LEU A 44 8.15 -4.50 3.95
N MET A 45 8.07 -4.39 2.63
CA MET A 45 6.80 -4.19 1.92
C MET A 45 5.82 -5.34 2.18
N GLU A 46 6.29 -6.59 2.11
CA GLU A 46 5.47 -7.77 2.36
C GLU A 46 5.06 -7.90 3.83
N SER A 47 5.99 -7.71 4.76
CA SER A 47 5.70 -7.71 6.20
C SER A 47 4.67 -6.64 6.57
N PHE A 48 4.83 -5.44 6.01
CA PHE A 48 3.89 -4.33 6.20
C PHE A 48 2.50 -4.66 5.64
N GLU A 49 2.42 -5.17 4.41
CA GLU A 49 1.15 -5.61 3.80
C GLU A 49 0.45 -6.65 4.68
N ASN A 50 1.18 -7.64 5.19
CA ASN A 50 0.63 -8.69 6.05
C ASN A 50 0.13 -8.16 7.40
N ALA A 51 0.85 -7.25 8.04
CA ALA A 51 0.43 -6.62 9.29
C ALA A 51 -0.82 -5.74 9.09
N LEU A 52 -0.85 -4.97 8.01
CA LEU A 52 -1.92 -4.04 7.69
C LEU A 52 -3.20 -4.77 7.25
N LEU A 53 -3.09 -5.68 6.28
CA LEU A 53 -4.20 -6.23 5.53
C LEU A 53 -4.57 -7.66 5.92
N THR A 54 -3.78 -8.31 6.79
CA THR A 54 -3.91 -9.73 7.17
C THR A 54 -3.72 -10.70 5.99
N GLN A 55 -3.50 -11.97 6.31
CA GLN A 55 -3.32 -13.01 5.30
C GLN A 55 -4.62 -13.30 4.54
N GLU A 56 -5.79 -13.15 5.18
CA GLU A 56 -7.09 -13.42 4.56
C GLU A 56 -7.45 -12.43 3.43
N MET A 57 -6.85 -11.24 3.43
CA MET A 57 -7.06 -10.26 2.35
C MET A 57 -6.13 -10.48 1.16
N GLN A 58 -5.16 -11.40 1.23
CA GLN A 58 -4.24 -11.63 0.12
C GLN A 58 -5.01 -11.98 -1.16
N GLY A 59 -4.68 -11.27 -2.25
CA GLY A 59 -5.39 -11.37 -3.54
C GLY A 59 -6.73 -10.61 -3.62
N ARG A 60 -7.20 -9.98 -2.54
CA ARG A 60 -8.46 -9.23 -2.49
C ARG A 60 -8.30 -7.72 -2.62
N TYR A 61 -7.06 -7.21 -2.66
CA TYR A 61 -6.78 -5.79 -2.78
C TYR A 61 -5.77 -5.53 -3.90
N ASN A 62 -5.73 -4.27 -4.32
CA ASN A 62 -4.66 -3.74 -5.16
C ASN A 62 -3.76 -2.84 -4.30
N ILE A 63 -2.45 -2.92 -4.50
CA ILE A 63 -1.48 -2.02 -3.89
C ILE A 63 -0.42 -1.64 -4.92
N LEU A 64 -0.10 -0.36 -4.99
CA LEU A 64 1.01 0.17 -5.78
C LEU A 64 2.09 0.65 -4.83
N TRP A 65 3.31 0.14 -5.00
CA TRP A 65 4.49 0.61 -4.28
C TRP A 65 5.42 1.40 -5.20
N VAL A 66 5.85 2.56 -4.73
CA VAL A 66 6.74 3.46 -5.43
C VAL A 66 7.86 3.89 -4.51
N GLU A 67 9.08 3.64 -4.93
CA GLU A 67 10.29 4.16 -4.29
C GLU A 67 10.52 5.62 -4.66
N HIS A 68 10.78 6.44 -3.64
CA HIS A 68 11.19 7.82 -3.73
C HIS A 68 12.51 8.04 -3.00
N THR A 69 13.40 8.82 -3.61
CA THR A 69 14.69 9.26 -3.04
C THR A 69 14.90 10.76 -3.23
N ASP A 70 13.95 11.46 -3.86
CA ASP A 70 14.04 12.87 -4.23
C ASP A 70 14.00 13.83 -3.03
N LYS A 71 13.64 13.34 -1.84
CA LYS A 71 13.57 14.13 -0.59
C LYS A 71 14.80 13.97 0.30
N GLY A 72 15.90 13.44 -0.23
CA GLY A 72 17.15 13.22 0.51
C GLY A 72 17.13 12.03 1.46
N ARG A 73 16.07 11.22 1.44
CA ARG A 73 15.94 9.96 2.18
C ARG A 73 15.14 8.95 1.36
N LEU A 74 15.29 7.67 1.67
CA LEU A 74 14.48 6.62 1.07
C LEU A 74 13.06 6.66 1.63
N GLU A 75 12.06 6.66 0.74
CA GLU A 75 10.67 6.44 1.08
C GLU A 75 10.07 5.35 0.17
N LEU A 76 9.46 4.33 0.77
CA LEU A 76 8.62 3.36 0.08
C LEU A 76 7.17 3.82 0.22
N ASN A 77 6.66 4.53 -0.78
CA ASN A 77 5.29 5.05 -0.79
C ASN A 77 4.34 3.98 -1.31
N PHE A 78 3.12 3.94 -0.77
CA PHE A 78 2.08 3.04 -1.24
C PHE A 78 0.73 3.72 -1.44
N VAL A 79 -0.07 3.14 -2.34
CA VAL A 79 -1.46 3.50 -2.58
C VAL A 79 -2.30 2.24 -2.67
N ILE A 80 -3.38 2.17 -1.88
CA ILE A 80 -4.35 1.08 -1.86
C ILE A 80 -5.73 1.65 -2.20
N PRO A 81 -6.33 1.29 -3.35
CA PRO A 81 -7.74 1.59 -3.61
C PRO A 81 -8.64 0.93 -2.55
N ARG A 82 -9.61 1.69 -2.03
CA ARG A 82 -10.50 1.28 -0.93
C ARG A 82 -11.66 0.39 -1.41
N ILE A 83 -11.31 -0.70 -2.09
CA ILE A 83 -12.25 -1.70 -2.60
C ILE A 83 -11.69 -3.10 -2.42
N ASP A 84 -12.54 -4.01 -1.97
CA ASP A 84 -12.28 -5.44 -2.04
C ASP A 84 -12.59 -5.93 -3.45
N LEU A 85 -11.56 -6.43 -4.14
CA LEU A 85 -11.62 -6.85 -5.54
C LEU A 85 -12.49 -8.09 -5.77
N ILE A 86 -12.77 -8.89 -4.74
CA ILE A 86 -13.63 -10.07 -4.88
C ILE A 86 -15.10 -9.67 -4.71
N ILE A 87 -15.44 -9.02 -3.59
CA ILE A 87 -16.85 -8.71 -3.29
C ILE A 87 -17.32 -7.36 -3.84
N GLN A 88 -16.40 -6.58 -4.43
CA GLN A 88 -16.66 -5.26 -5.03
C GLN A 88 -17.31 -4.26 -4.05
N LYS A 89 -16.94 -4.36 -2.77
CA LYS A 89 -17.42 -3.45 -1.70
C LYS A 89 -16.28 -2.60 -1.17
N ALA A 90 -16.69 -1.49 -0.55
CA ALA A 90 -15.77 -0.61 0.16
C ALA A 90 -14.94 -1.38 1.17
N PHE A 91 -13.65 -1.11 1.19
CA PHE A 91 -12.71 -1.71 2.12
C PHE A 91 -11.86 -0.62 2.76
N THR A 92 -11.59 -0.75 4.04
CA THR A 92 -10.72 0.16 4.78
C THR A 92 -9.51 -0.62 5.25
N PRO A 93 -8.32 -0.40 4.66
CA PRO A 93 -7.10 -1.13 5.01
C PRO A 93 -6.74 -1.13 6.49
N TYR A 94 -7.07 -0.05 7.20
CA TYR A 94 -6.81 0.09 8.63
C TYR A 94 -7.90 0.88 9.32
N TYR A 95 -8.43 0.30 10.40
CA TYR A 95 -9.35 0.90 11.33
C TYR A 95 -8.79 0.76 12.75
N HIS A 96 -8.24 1.86 13.27
CA HIS A 96 -7.43 1.89 14.49
C HIS A 96 -7.99 1.08 15.67
N SER A 97 -9.26 1.27 16.01
CA SER A 97 -9.86 0.59 17.16
C SER A 97 -9.93 -0.94 17.03
N ALA A 98 -9.96 -1.48 15.82
CA ALA A 98 -9.98 -2.93 15.59
C ALA A 98 -8.58 -3.51 15.29
N ASP A 99 -7.67 -2.67 14.81
CA ASP A 99 -6.46 -3.13 14.14
C ASP A 99 -5.17 -2.82 14.91
N ILE A 100 -5.24 -2.03 15.98
CA ILE A 100 -4.08 -1.64 16.80
C ILE A 100 -3.29 -2.83 17.35
N THR A 101 -3.92 -3.99 17.58
CA THR A 101 -3.23 -5.17 18.12
C THR A 101 -2.35 -5.89 17.10
N ARG A 102 -2.38 -5.49 15.82
CA ARG A 102 -1.59 -6.08 14.74
C ARG A 102 -0.34 -5.26 14.38
N ILE A 103 -0.17 -4.07 14.96
CA ILE A 103 0.88 -3.10 14.64
C ILE A 103 1.65 -2.71 15.89
#